data_AF-A0A352KIL5-F1
#
_entry.id   AF-A0A352KIL5-F1
#
_cell.length_a   1.000
_cell.length_b   1.000
_cell.length_c   1.000
_cell.angle_alpha   90.00
_cell.angle_beta   90.00
_cell.angle_gamma   90.00
#
_symmetry.space_group_name_H-M   'P 1'
#
loop_
_entity.id
_entity.type
_entity.pdbx_description
1 polymer ?
#
loop_
_entity_poly.entity_id
_entity_poly.type
_entity_poly.pdbx_seq_one_letter_code
_entity_poly.pdbx_strand_id
1 'polypeptide(L)' 'FTSGQSLNPIEFCHKPLLIEDDESYLGRALSLLKVYPERAADDVIDDDLILLWGQRKKVITGADILGRLLRGIVFREKY' A
#
# COMPACT_ATOMS: atom_id res chain seq x y z
N PHE A 1 -22.53 16.61 11.02
CA PHE A 1 -22.81 16.67 9.57
C PHE A 1 -24.01 17.60 9.35
N THR A 2 -23.78 18.90 9.32
CA THR A 2 -24.82 19.91 9.07
C THR A 2 -24.27 20.96 8.10
N SER A 3 -25.19 21.53 7.31
CA SER A 3 -25.08 22.72 6.43
C SER A 3 -24.18 22.65 5.19
N GLY A 4 -24.80 22.30 4.05
CA GLY A 4 -24.69 23.07 2.79
C GLY A 4 -23.38 23.11 2.01
N GLN A 5 -22.26 22.60 2.52
CA GLN A 5 -21.03 22.45 1.74
C GLN A 5 -21.05 21.15 0.94
N SER A 6 -20.63 21.22 -0.33
CA SER A 6 -20.35 20.03 -1.12
C SER A 6 -19.19 19.28 -0.48
N LEU A 7 -19.47 18.09 0.04
CA LEU A 7 -18.43 17.18 0.53
C LEU A 7 -17.53 16.79 -0.65
N ASN A 8 -16.22 16.95 -0.48
CA ASN A 8 -15.23 16.40 -1.40
C ASN A 8 -14.71 15.08 -0.83
N PRO A 9 -15.13 13.90 -1.35
CA PRO A 9 -14.72 12.61 -0.79
C PRO A 9 -13.20 12.39 -0.80
N ILE A 10 -12.48 13.02 -1.73
CA ILE A 10 -11.03 12.86 -1.90
C ILE A 10 -10.25 13.34 -0.67
N GLU A 11 -10.79 14.30 0.08
CA GLU A 11 -10.17 14.80 1.32
C GLU A 11 -10.17 13.78 2.46
N PHE A 12 -10.98 12.72 2.33
CA PHE A 12 -11.09 11.63 3.30
C PHE A 12 -10.47 10.32 2.79
N CYS A 13 -9.81 10.34 1.63
CA CYS A 13 -9.18 9.17 1.03
C CYS A 13 -7.65 9.22 1.21
N HIS A 14 -7.05 8.07 1.49
CA HIS A 14 -5.60 7.90 1.33
C HIS A 14 -5.23 8.02 -0.15
N LYS A 15 -4.07 8.63 -0.43
CA LYS A 15 -3.55 8.77 -1.79
C LYS A 15 -2.74 7.54 -2.14
N PRO A 16 -3.21 6.66 -3.03
CA PRO A 16 -2.43 5.49 -3.41
C PRO A 16 -1.21 5.89 -4.22
N LEU A 17 -0.18 5.06 -4.14
CA LEU A 17 1.02 5.18 -4.95
C LEU A 17 0.80 4.50 -6.30
N LEU A 18 0.82 5.28 -7.39
CA LEU A 18 0.60 4.79 -8.74
C LEU A 18 1.93 4.39 -9.41
N ILE A 19 2.00 3.16 -9.93
CA ILE A 19 3.12 2.66 -10.73
C ILE A 19 2.55 2.12 -12.05
N GLU A 20 2.87 2.78 -13.16
CA GLU A 20 2.38 2.40 -14.48
C GLU A 20 3.36 1.48 -15.24
N ASP A 21 4.60 1.39 -14.76
CA ASP A 21 5.65 0.55 -15.33
C ASP A 21 5.48 -0.92 -14.89
N ASP A 22 5.07 -1.79 -15.82
CA ASP A 22 4.90 -3.23 -15.57
C ASP A 22 6.22 -3.95 -15.25
N GLU A 23 7.36 -3.39 -15.67
CA GLU A 23 8.69 -3.92 -15.39
C GLU A 23 9.25 -3.43 -14.04
N SER A 24 8.46 -2.67 -13.29
CA SER A 24 8.84 -2.19 -11.97
C SER A 24 9.08 -3.37 -11.01
N TYR A 25 10.32 -3.47 -10.52
CA TYR A 25 10.70 -4.46 -9.53
C TYR A 25 9.94 -4.28 -8.21
N LEU A 26 9.71 -5.40 -7.50
CA LEU A 26 9.15 -5.38 -6.14
C LEU A 26 9.95 -4.46 -5.20
N GLY A 27 11.28 -4.42 -5.35
CA GLY A 27 12.14 -3.51 -4.57
C GLY A 27 11.77 -2.04 -4.71
N ARG A 28 11.30 -1.60 -5.90
CA ARG A 28 10.80 -0.24 -6.11
C ARG A 28 9.51 -0.02 -5.34
N ALA A 29 8.55 -0.93 -5.41
CA ALA A 29 7.31 -0.86 -4.64
C ALA A 29 7.59 -0.82 -3.11
N LEU A 30 8.53 -1.64 -2.64
CA LEU A 30 8.96 -1.66 -1.23
C LEU A 30 9.59 -0.34 -0.78
N SER A 31 10.44 0.29 -1.62
CA SER A 31 11.08 1.57 -1.29
C SER A 31 10.11 2.75 -1.17
N LEU A 32 8.89 2.56 -1.68
CA LEU A 32 7.82 3.56 -1.70
C LEU A 32 6.87 3.39 -0.51
N LEU A 33 6.87 2.24 0.16
CA LEU A 33 6.24 2.07 1.47
C LEU A 33 7.04 2.85 2.51
N LYS A 34 6.64 4.10 2.76
CA LYS A 34 7.28 4.97 3.72
C LYS A 34 6.37 5.20 4.92
N VAL A 35 6.99 5.27 6.09
CA VAL A 35 6.38 5.76 7.32
C VAL A 35 6.78 7.24 7.43
N TYR A 36 5.80 8.13 7.51
CA TYR A 36 5.98 9.53 7.82
C TYR A 36 5.46 9.77 9.24
N PRO A 37 6.28 9.54 10.27
CA PRO A 37 5.81 9.60 11.64
C PRO A 37 5.42 11.05 12.00
N GLU A 38 4.13 11.31 12.20
CA GLU A 38 3.67 12.60 12.75
C GLU A 38 3.92 12.70 14.26
N ARG A 39 4.05 11.54 14.94
CA ARG A 39 4.41 11.42 16.37
C ARG A 39 5.32 10.21 16.58
N ALA A 40 6.16 10.24 17.63
CA ALA A 40 7.15 9.20 17.93
C ALA A 40 6.57 7.79 18.24
N ALA A 41 5.25 7.62 18.24
CA ALA A 41 4.55 6.35 18.44
C ALA A 41 3.68 5.96 17.24
N ASP A 42 3.80 6.67 16.11
CA ASP A 42 3.05 6.38 14.89
C ASP A 42 3.87 5.44 14.01
N ASP A 43 3.68 4.13 14.25
CA ASP A 43 4.31 3.04 13.47
C ASP A 43 3.47 2.66 12.23
N VAL A 44 2.47 3.47 11.87
CA VAL A 44 1.57 3.20 10.74
C VAL A 44 2.26 3.61 9.44
N ILE A 45 2.25 2.71 8.46
CA ILE A 45 2.71 3.01 7.10
C ILE A 45 1.63 3.88 6.44
N ASP A 46 1.95 5.15 6.16
CA ASP A 46 0.98 6.09 5.57
C ASP A 46 0.66 5.78 4.11
N ASP A 47 1.68 5.34 3.36
CA ASP A 47 1.61 5.02 1.94
C ASP A 47 1.60 3.49 1.74
N ASP A 48 0.60 2.80 2.29
CA ASP A 48 0.52 1.34 2.28
C ASP A 48 -0.19 0.73 1.06
N LEU A 49 -0.77 1.58 0.21
CA LEU A 49 -1.59 1.19 -0.95
C LEU A 49 -0.88 1.54 -2.27
N ILE A 50 -0.50 0.52 -3.02
CA ILE A 50 0.14 0.66 -4.32
C ILE A 50 -0.79 0.16 -5.43
N LEU A 51 -1.01 0.99 -6.44
CA LEU A 51 -1.69 0.64 -7.68
C LEU A 51 -0.66 0.37 -8.77
N LEU A 52 -0.49 -0.89 -9.15
CA LEU A 52 0.18 -1.24 -10.39
C LEU A 52 -0.84 -1.09 -11.52
N TRP A 53 -0.64 -0.14 -12.41
CA TRP A 53 -1.64 0.26 -13.41
C TRP A 53 -1.13 0.26 -14.84
N GLY A 54 -0.16 -0.60 -15.14
CA GLY A 54 0.26 -0.91 -16.51
C GLY A 54 -0.70 -1.88 -17.23
N GLN A 55 -0.16 -2.73 -18.10
CA GLN A 55 -0.89 -3.79 -18.80
C GLN A 55 -1.59 -4.73 -17.82
N ARG A 56 -0.98 -5.00 -16.65
CA ARG A 56 -1.59 -5.82 -15.60
C ARG A 56 -1.92 -4.98 -14.38
N LYS A 57 -3.21 -4.72 -14.21
CA LYS A 57 -3.76 -3.98 -13.08
C LYS A 57 -3.73 -4.81 -11.79
N LYS A 58 -3.10 -4.29 -10.74
CA LYS A 58 -3.07 -4.92 -9.41
C LYS A 58 -3.13 -3.86 -8.31
N VAL A 59 -3.78 -4.23 -7.22
CA VAL A 59 -3.70 -3.52 -5.95
C VAL A 59 -2.74 -4.31 -5.05
N ILE A 60 -1.78 -3.63 -4.44
CA ILE A 60 -0.84 -4.22 -3.50
C ILE A 60 -0.93 -3.43 -2.20
N THR A 61 -1.12 -4.14 -1.10
CA THR A 61 -1.15 -3.57 0.26
C THR A 61 0.12 -3.94 1.04
N GLY A 62 0.35 -3.26 2.17
CA GLY A 62 1.40 -3.66 3.12
C GLY A 62 1.29 -5.13 3.57
N ALA A 63 0.08 -5.66 3.72
CA ALA A 63 -0.16 -7.05 4.09
C ALA A 63 0.27 -8.05 3.00
N ASP A 64 0.03 -7.73 1.72
CA ASP A 64 0.47 -8.55 0.59
C ASP A 64 2.00 -8.64 0.54
N ILE A 65 2.67 -7.51 0.79
CA ILE A 65 4.12 -7.40 0.87
C ILE A 65 4.66 -8.20 2.06
N LEU A 66 4.08 -8.02 3.25
CA LEU A 66 4.46 -8.76 4.44
C LEU A 66 4.30 -10.27 4.22
N GLY A 67 3.16 -10.71 3.68
CA GLY A 67 2.93 -12.12 3.35
C GLY A 67 3.94 -12.67 2.34
N ARG A 68 4.43 -11.84 1.40
CA ARG A 68 5.48 -12.24 0.46
C ARG A 68 6.84 -12.38 1.13
N LEU A 69 7.18 -11.50 2.07
CA LEU A 69 8.43 -11.55 2.85
C LEU A 69 8.45 -12.73 3.82
N LEU A 70 7.32 -13.05 4.45
CA LEU A 70 7.17 -14.20 5.36
C LEU A 70 7.09 -15.55 4.62
N ARG A 71 6.97 -15.54 3.30
CA ARG A 71 6.85 -16.74 2.47
C ARG A 71 8.16 -17.54 2.52
N GLY A 72 8.11 -18.73 3.13
CA GLY A 72 9.28 -19.60 3.37
C GLY A 72 9.63 -19.77 4.85
N ILE A 73 9.08 -18.91 5.73
CA ILE A 73 9.13 -19.09 7.19
C ILE A 73 7.94 -19.96 7.66
N VAL A 74 6.80 -19.85 6.98
CA VAL A 74 5.60 -20.63 7.28
C VAL A 74 5.83 -22.10 6.93
N PHE A 75 5.77 -22.98 7.94
CA PHE A 75 5.74 -24.43 7.75
C PHE A 75 4.53 -24.80 6.89
N ARG A 76 4.78 -25.42 5.74
CA ARG A 76 3.76 -26.19 5.03
C ARG A 76 3.82 -27.61 5.58
N GLU A 77 2.82 -28.03 6.33
CA GLU A 77 2.61 -29.46 6.53
C GLU A 77 2.42 -30.09 5.15
N LYS A 78 3.28 -31.06 4.84
CA LYS A 78 3.09 -31.93 3.67
C LYS A 78 1.91 -32.84 3.99
N TYR A 79 0.80 -32.65 3.29
CA TYR A 79 -0.21 -33.70 3.13
C TYR A 79 0.35 -34.83 2.29
#